data_AF-A0AAV6GW78-F1
#
_entry.id   AF-A0AAV6GW78-F1
#
_cell.length_a   1.000
_cell.length_b   1.000
_cell.length_c   1.000
_cell.angle_alpha   90.00
_cell.angle_beta   90.00
_cell.angle_gamma   90.00
#
_symmetry.space_group_name_H-M   'P 1'
#
loop_
_entity.id
_entity.type
_entity.pdbx_description
1 polymer ?
#
loop_
_entity_poly.entity_id
_entity_poly.type
_entity_poly.pdbx_seq_one_letter_code
_entity_poly.pdbx_strand_id
1 'polypeptide(L)'
;MLVKEYRICMPLTVEEYRIGQLYTISKHSHQESDTEEGIEVVRNESHYDPVHGQGQLTEKRIHLSSKLPSWARAFVPRIFYITEKAWNYYPYTLTAWSAIQNFVVCYGYVIF
;
A
#
# COMPACT_ATOMS: atom_id res chain seq x y z
N MET A 1 -0.44 -14.40 -15.16
CA MET A 1 -0.19 -13.81 -13.83
C MET A 1 1.25 -14.10 -13.45
N LEU A 2 2.08 -13.08 -13.21
CA LEU A 2 3.47 -13.25 -12.79
C LEU A 2 3.53 -13.11 -11.27
N VAL A 3 3.97 -14.16 -10.57
CA VAL A 3 4.11 -14.14 -9.11
C VAL A 3 5.60 -14.09 -8.79
N LYS A 4 5.98 -13.18 -7.89
CA LYS A 4 7.33 -13.06 -7.36
C LYS A 4 7.25 -12.94 -5.85
N GLU A 5 8.04 -13.76 -5.17
CA GLU A 5 8.20 -13.73 -3.72
C GLU A 5 9.52 -13.03 -3.39
N TYR A 6 9.45 -11.98 -2.57
CA TYR A 6 10.62 -11.24 -2.10
C TYR A 6 10.88 -11.59 -0.64
N ARG A 7 11.99 -12.26 -0.36
CA ARG A 7 12.42 -12.58 1.01
C ARG A 7 13.45 -11.55 1.46
N ILE A 8 13.12 -10.79 2.49
CA ILE A 8 13.98 -9.72 3.02
C ILE A 8 14.42 -10.14 4.42
N CYS A 9 15.66 -10.61 4.55
CA CYS A 9 16.24 -10.95 5.85
C CYS A 9 16.57 -9.66 6.62
N MET A 10 15.99 -9.51 7.81
CA MET A 10 16.23 -8.37 8.70
C MET A 10 16.91 -8.85 9.98
N PRO A 11 17.92 -8.13 10.52
CA PRO A 11 18.57 -8.47 11.78
C PRO A 11 17.74 -7.97 12.99
N LEU A 12 16.44 -8.26 13.00
CA LEU A 12 15.49 -7.83 14.02
C LEU A 12 14.63 -9.01 14.45
N THR A 13 14.26 -9.05 15.73
CA THR A 13 13.19 -9.96 16.19
C THR A 13 11.84 -9.54 15.62
N VAL A 14 10.85 -10.44 15.66
CA VAL A 14 9.49 -10.16 15.19
C VAL A 14 8.92 -8.99 15.98
N GLU A 15 9.08 -8.98 17.29
CA GLU A 15 8.61 -7.95 18.21
C GLU A 15 9.21 -6.58 17.92
N GLU A 16 10.53 -6.50 17.67
CA GLU A 16 11.20 -5.26 17.26
C GLU A 16 10.70 -4.79 15.89
N TYR A 17 10.49 -5.73 14.97
CA TYR A 17 9.94 -5.43 13.65
C TYR A 17 8.54 -4.82 13.74
N ARG A 18 7.69 -5.27 14.66
CA ARG A 18 6.34 -4.69 14.88
C ARG A 18 6.41 -3.19 15.17
N ILE A 19 7.31 -2.80 16.07
CA ILE A 19 7.49 -1.41 16.47
C ILE A 19 8.09 -0.61 15.31
N GLY A 20 9.10 -1.18 14.65
CA GLY A 20 9.74 -0.59 13.47
C GLY A 20 8.76 -0.33 12.33
N GLN A 21 7.90 -1.30 12.01
CA GLN A 21 6.91 -1.21 10.95
C GLN A 21 5.92 -0.06 11.22
N LEU A 22 5.37 0.03 12.43
CA LEU A 22 4.46 1.12 12.81
C LEU A 22 5.14 2.49 12.70
N TYR A 23 6.39 2.60 13.14
CA TYR A 23 7.18 3.82 12.98
C TYR A 23 7.39 4.18 11.51
N THR A 24 7.77 3.21 10.67
CA THR A 24 7.99 3.41 9.24
C THR A 24 6.70 3.84 8.54
N ILE A 25 5.56 3.22 8.85
CA ILE A 25 4.26 3.62 8.29
C ILE A 25 3.94 5.07 8.67
N SER A 26 4.10 5.43 9.94
CA SER A 26 3.84 6.79 10.43
C SER A 26 4.76 7.82 9.76
N LYS A 27 6.08 7.55 9.73
CA LYS A 27 7.07 8.42 9.12
C LYS A 27 6.86 8.57 7.62
N HIS A 28 6.58 7.47 6.91
CA HIS A 28 6.31 7.51 5.48
C HIS A 28 5.03 8.29 5.19
N SER A 29 3.97 8.09 5.99
CA SER A 29 2.74 8.86 5.87
C SER A 29 2.98 10.37 6.06
N HIS A 30 3.84 10.74 7.02
CA HIS A 30 4.18 12.16 7.25
C HIS A 30 4.93 12.78 6.06
N GLN A 31 5.92 12.07 5.51
CA GLN A 31 6.68 12.53 4.33
C GLN A 31 5.81 12.69 3.09
N GLU A 32 4.87 11.77 2.89
CA GLU A 32 3.91 11.87 1.78
C GLU A 32 2.86 12.97 2.01
N SER A 33 2.55 13.33 3.26
CA SER A 33 1.69 14.48 3.57
C SER A 33 2.36 15.82 3.32
N ASP A 34 3.67 15.93 3.53
CA ASP A 34 4.44 17.14 3.26
C ASP A 34 4.68 17.36 1.76
N THR A 35 4.54 16.31 0.96
CA THR A 35 4.62 16.38 -0.49
C THR A 35 3.21 16.65 -1.03
N GLU A 36 2.94 17.84 -1.58
CA GLU A 36 1.61 18.21 -2.16
C GLU A 36 1.11 17.30 -3.31
N GLU A 37 1.85 16.23 -3.64
CA GLU A 37 1.52 15.29 -4.70
C GLU A 37 0.60 14.16 -4.24
N GLY A 38 -0.71 14.42 -4.31
CA GLY A 38 -1.65 13.45 -4.89
C GLY A 38 -1.90 12.14 -4.15
N ILE A 39 -1.69 12.04 -2.84
CA ILE A 39 -2.14 10.89 -2.04
C ILE A 39 -3.33 11.30 -1.17
N GLU A 40 -4.48 10.70 -1.44
CA GLU A 40 -5.72 10.89 -0.69
C GLU A 40 -6.00 9.65 0.17
N VAL A 41 -6.07 9.82 1.49
CA VAL A 41 -6.50 8.75 2.40
C VAL A 41 -8.03 8.72 2.41
N VAL A 42 -8.62 7.69 1.81
CA VAL A 42 -10.08 7.56 1.66
C VAL A 42 -10.69 6.90 2.88
N ARG A 43 -10.02 5.86 3.42
CA ARG A 43 -10.55 5.06 4.53
C ARG A 43 -9.42 4.61 5.44
N ASN A 44 -9.66 4.69 6.74
CA ASN A 44 -8.79 4.13 7.76
C ASN A 44 -9.65 3.67 8.94
N GLU A 45 -9.89 2.38 9.05
CA GLU A 45 -10.79 1.81 10.06
C GLU A 45 -10.29 0.48 10.60
N SER A 46 -10.74 0.13 11.80
CA SER A 46 -10.54 -1.21 12.36
C SER A 46 -11.34 -2.22 11.54
N HIS A 47 -10.72 -3.33 11.21
CA HIS A 47 -11.33 -4.41 10.43
C HIS A 47 -11.11 -5.75 11.13
N TYR A 48 -12.09 -6.64 11.06
CA TYR A 48 -12.01 -7.98 11.64
C TYR A 48 -12.10 -9.02 10.52
N ASP A 49 -11.09 -9.89 10.47
CA ASP A 49 -11.03 -11.02 9.56
C ASP A 49 -11.28 -12.33 10.33
N PRO A 50 -12.10 -13.25 9.80
CA PRO A 50 -12.40 -14.51 10.49
C PRO A 50 -11.20 -15.46 10.63
N VAL A 51 -10.15 -15.30 9.80
CA VAL A 51 -8.95 -16.14 9.80
C VAL A 51 -7.82 -15.44 10.56
N HIS A 52 -7.61 -14.15 10.31
CA HIS A 52 -6.48 -13.40 10.83
C HIS A 52 -6.80 -12.54 12.07
N GLY A 53 -8.07 -12.42 12.45
CA GLY A 53 -8.50 -11.71 13.64
C GLY A 53 -8.63 -10.20 13.47
N GLN A 54 -8.36 -9.44 14.53
CA GLN A 54 -8.44 -7.97 14.50
C GLN A 54 -7.26 -7.37 13.75
N GLY A 55 -7.55 -6.40 12.90
CA GLY A 55 -6.57 -5.64 12.14
C GLY A 55 -7.06 -4.26 11.76
N GLN A 56 -6.34 -3.65 10.82
CA GLN A 56 -6.62 -2.31 10.33
C GLN A 56 -6.72 -2.33 8.80
N LEU A 57 -7.80 -1.76 8.27
CA LEU A 57 -8.01 -1.56 6.85
C LEU A 57 -7.70 -0.10 6.51
N THR A 58 -6.82 0.10 5.54
CA THR A 58 -6.54 1.42 4.96
C THR A 58 -6.77 1.41 3.46
N GLU A 59 -7.43 2.45 2.96
CA GLU A 59 -7.64 2.68 1.54
C GLU A 59 -7.08 4.05 1.16
N LYS A 60 -6.15 4.06 0.20
CA LYS A 60 -5.49 5.27 -0.30
C LYS A 60 -5.66 5.37 -1.81
N ARG A 61 -5.86 6.58 -2.31
CA ARG A 61 -5.85 6.89 -3.75
C ARG A 61 -4.59 7.67 -4.08
N ILE A 62 -3.83 7.17 -5.05
CA ILE A 62 -2.57 7.76 -5.50
C ILE A 62 -2.77 8.30 -6.90
N HIS A 63 -2.64 9.62 -7.05
CA HIS A 63 -2.68 10.33 -8.33
C HIS A 63 -1.29 10.34 -8.95
N LEU A 64 -1.11 9.58 -10.03
CA LEU A 64 0.20 9.37 -10.67
C LEU A 64 0.51 10.36 -11.80
N SER A 65 -0.37 11.33 -12.07
CA SER A 65 -0.26 12.21 -13.23
C SER A 65 1.04 13.01 -13.29
N SER A 66 1.66 13.35 -12.16
CA SER A 66 2.95 14.06 -12.09
C SER A 66 4.17 13.13 -11.99
N LYS A 67 4.02 11.92 -11.43
CA LYS A 67 5.11 10.97 -11.18
C LYS A 67 5.44 10.05 -12.38
N LEU A 68 4.63 10.07 -13.44
CA LEU A 68 4.85 9.21 -14.63
C LEU A 68 5.89 9.80 -15.60
N PRO A 69 6.76 8.95 -16.20
CA PRO A 69 7.63 9.35 -17.30
C PRO A 69 6.85 10.02 -18.44
N SER A 70 7.47 10.98 -19.13
CA SER A 70 6.81 11.79 -20.17
C SER A 70 6.17 10.95 -21.28
N TRP A 71 6.79 9.82 -21.66
CA TRP A 71 6.22 8.92 -22.67
C TRP A 71 4.95 8.22 -22.16
N ALA A 72 4.87 7.86 -20.86
CA ALA A 72 3.71 7.20 -20.27
C ALA A 72 2.54 8.18 -20.07
N ARG A 73 2.83 9.44 -19.73
CA ARG A 73 1.82 10.51 -19.61
C ARG A 73 1.02 10.74 -20.90
N ALA A 74 1.59 10.45 -22.07
CA ALA A 74 0.90 10.59 -23.35
C ALA A 74 -0.20 9.54 -23.58
N PHE A 75 -0.11 8.37 -22.93
CA PHE A 75 -1.04 7.25 -23.11
C PHE A 75 -2.05 7.11 -21.96
N VAL A 76 -1.83 7.79 -20.84
CA VAL A 76 -2.63 7.64 -19.62
C VAL A 76 -3.61 8.82 -19.49
N PRO A 77 -4.92 8.57 -19.26
CA PRO A 77 -5.90 9.63 -19.10
C PRO A 77 -5.57 10.53 -17.90
N ARG A 78 -5.89 11.82 -18.00
CA ARG A 78 -5.53 12.83 -16.97
C ARG A 78 -6.10 12.57 -15.57
N ILE A 79 -7.13 11.71 -15.44
CA ILE A 79 -7.83 11.39 -14.18
C ILE A 79 -7.35 10.04 -13.61
N PHE A 80 -6.18 9.56 -14.04
CA PHE A 80 -5.67 8.26 -13.60
C PHE A 80 -5.21 8.30 -12.13
N TYR A 81 -5.89 7.51 -11.29
CA TYR A 81 -5.45 7.20 -9.94
C TYR A 81 -5.42 5.69 -9.72
N ILE A 82 -4.55 5.26 -8.81
CA ILE A 82 -4.49 3.89 -8.31
C ILE A 82 -5.06 3.88 -6.90
N THR A 83 -5.97 2.95 -6.65
CA THR A 83 -6.47 2.65 -5.31
C THR A 83 -5.62 1.55 -4.70
N GLU A 84 -4.99 1.85 -3.58
CA GLU A 84 -4.33 0.89 -2.68
C GLU A 84 -5.30 0.52 -1.56
N LYS A 85 -5.55 -0.78 -1.37
CA LYS A 85 -6.24 -1.30 -0.20
C LYS A 85 -5.27 -2.19 0.57
N ALA A 86 -5.03 -1.85 1.83
CA ALA A 86 -4.11 -2.57 2.70
C ALA A 86 -4.84 -3.05 3.96
N TRP A 87 -4.72 -4.36 4.24
CA TRP A 87 -5.21 -5.00 5.46
C TRP A 87 -4.01 -5.45 6.29
N ASN A 88 -3.88 -4.88 7.49
CA ASN A 88 -2.81 -5.20 8.41
C ASN A 88 -3.35 -6.05 9.56
N TYR A 89 -2.99 -7.34 9.58
CA TYR A 89 -3.26 -8.33 10.62
C TYR A 89 -1.94 -8.87 11.19
N TYR A 90 -1.06 -7.96 11.61
CA TYR A 90 0.30 -8.26 12.07
C TYR A 90 0.44 -9.65 12.74
N PRO A 91 1.36 -10.52 12.28
CA PRO A 91 2.46 -10.25 11.34
C PRO A 91 2.06 -10.30 9.85
N TYR A 92 0.81 -10.61 9.53
CA TYR A 92 0.35 -10.72 8.14
C TYR A 92 -0.16 -9.39 7.61
N THR A 93 0.34 -8.95 6.46
CA THR A 93 -0.19 -7.77 5.76
C THR A 93 -0.52 -8.13 4.32
N LEU A 94 -1.74 -7.80 3.91
CA LEU A 94 -2.22 -7.98 2.54
C LEU A 94 -2.41 -6.62 1.91
N THR A 95 -1.88 -6.43 0.71
CA THR A 95 -2.15 -5.23 -0.08
C THR A 95 -2.68 -5.61 -1.46
N ALA A 96 -3.75 -4.94 -1.88
CA ALA A 96 -4.33 -5.08 -3.20
C ALA A 96 -4.38 -3.72 -3.88
N TRP A 97 -3.93 -3.69 -5.14
CA TRP A 97 -3.96 -2.48 -5.93
C TRP A 97 -4.96 -2.61 -7.07
N SER A 98 -5.66 -1.53 -7.37
CA SER A 98 -6.63 -1.45 -8.46
C SER A 98 -6.54 -0.10 -9.15
N ALA A 99 -6.44 -0.11 -10.48
CA ALA A 99 -6.59 1.11 -11.27
C ALA A 99 -8.04 1.22 -11.79
N ILE A 100 -8.52 2.45 -12.05
CA ILE A 100 -9.81 2.64 -12.74
C ILE A 100 -9.75 1.93 -14.10
N GLN A 101 -10.81 1.16 -14.40
CA GLN A 101 -10.94 0.12 -15.44
C GLN A 101 -10.28 -1.22 -15.10
N ASN A 102 -10.89 -1.97 -14.18
CA ASN A 102 -10.91 -3.45 -14.10
C ASN A 102 -9.56 -4.20 -14.22
N PHE A 103 -8.43 -3.52 -14.08
CA PHE A 103 -7.11 -4.14 -14.02
C PHE A 103 -6.71 -4.25 -12.55
N VAL A 104 -7.00 -5.41 -11.99
CA VAL A 104 -6.40 -5.87 -10.73
C VAL A 104 -4.93 -6.12 -11.02
N VAL A 105 -4.06 -5.26 -10.51
CA VAL A 105 -2.62 -5.41 -10.68
C VAL A 105 -2.02 -5.61 -9.30
N CYS A 106 -1.59 -6.83 -9.03
CA CYS A 106 -0.79 -7.25 -7.88
C CYS A 106 -1.52 -7.36 -6.53
N TYR A 107 -1.62 -8.62 -6.07
CA TYR A 107 -1.68 -8.96 -4.66
C TYR A 107 -0.26 -8.93 -4.11
N GLY A 108 0.07 -7.91 -3.32
CA GLY A 108 1.29 -7.88 -2.53
C GLY A 108 1.06 -8.64 -1.25
N TYR A 109 1.61 -9.85 -1.16
CA TYR A 109 1.82 -10.50 0.13
C TYR A 109 3.11 -9.92 0.71
N VAL A 110 2.99 -9.06 1.71
CA VAL A 110 4.15 -8.69 2.53
C VAL A 110 4.08 -9.58 3.76
N ILE A 111 4.65 -10.78 3.60
CA ILE A 111 4.93 -11.71 4.70
C ILE A 111 6.41 -11.49 5.02
N PHE A 112 6.71 -11.07 6.25
CA PHE A 112 8.07 -11.06 6.80
C PHE A 112 8.36 -12.39 7.49
#